data_AF-A0A9D6EWX6-F1
#
_entry.id   AF-A0A9D6EWX6-F1
#
_cell.length_a   1.000
_cell.length_b   1.000
_cell.length_c   1.000
_cell.angle_alpha   90.00
_cell.angle_beta   90.00
_cell.angle_gamma   90.00
#
_symmetry.space_group_name_H-M   'P 1'
#
loop_
_entity.id
_entity.type
_entity.pdbx_description
1 polymer ?
#
loop_
_entity_poly.entity_id
_entity_poly.type
_entity_poly.pdbx_seq_one_letter_code
_entity_poly.pdbx_strand_id
1 'polypeptide(L)'
;EISEQVIPTVLPADLGLALMLRSDKKALKFEITNIDGIESVDYQISYTKEINGEEVPEGLIGEIKVKPGDKKIAIDYREFGTCSSGVCRYDKVVSAIKLTLKIVKTDGKVLQAEDSIEL
;
A
#
# COMPACT_ATOMS: atom_id res chain seq x y z
N GLU A 1 -3.50 -19.54 -25.13
CA GLU A 1 -2.64 -18.33 -25.14
C GLU A 1 -2.91 -17.57 -23.85
N ILE A 2 -1.89 -17.36 -23.02
CA ILE A 2 -2.02 -16.50 -21.84
C ILE A 2 -1.67 -15.10 -22.34
N SER A 3 -2.67 -14.25 -22.55
CA SER A 3 -2.40 -12.85 -22.90
C SER A 3 -1.85 -12.15 -21.66
N GLU A 4 -0.61 -11.65 -21.75
CA GLU A 4 -0.08 -10.70 -20.77
C GLU A 4 -0.92 -9.42 -20.88
N GLN A 5 -1.86 -9.24 -19.95
CA GLN A 5 -2.56 -7.97 -19.82
C GLN A 5 -1.58 -6.96 -19.23
N VAL A 6 -1.05 -6.09 -20.09
CA VAL A 6 -0.28 -4.91 -19.65
C VAL A 6 -1.24 -3.97 -18.93
N ILE A 7 -1.14 -3.91 -17.60
CA ILE A 7 -1.90 -2.94 -16.79
C ILE A 7 -1.22 -1.57 -16.95
N PRO A 8 -1.93 -0.53 -17.38
CA PRO A 8 -1.36 0.81 -17.49
C PRO A 8 -0.93 1.35 -16.13
N THR A 9 0.27 1.95 -16.07
CA THR A 9 0.80 2.59 -14.87
C THR A 9 0.44 4.08 -14.84
N VAL A 10 0.06 4.59 -13.67
CA VAL A 10 -0.12 6.02 -13.39
C VAL A 10 0.90 6.49 -12.36
N LEU A 11 1.23 7.79 -12.38
CA LEU A 11 2.17 8.34 -11.42
C LEU A 11 1.47 8.53 -10.06
N PRO A 12 2.16 8.26 -8.92
CA PRO A 12 1.67 8.59 -7.59
C PRO A 12 1.15 10.02 -7.44
N ALA A 13 1.83 10.97 -8.09
CA ALA A 13 1.47 12.39 -8.07
C ALA A 13 0.07 12.65 -8.69
N ASP A 14 -0.32 11.90 -9.72
CA ASP A 14 -1.63 12.06 -10.37
C ASP A 14 -2.79 11.63 -9.46
N LEU A 15 -2.50 10.69 -8.55
CA LEU A 15 -3.42 10.24 -7.50
C LEU A 15 -3.42 11.18 -6.29
N GLY A 16 -2.48 12.13 -6.23
CA GLY A 16 -2.18 12.86 -5.00
C GLY A 16 -1.88 11.91 -3.85
N LEU A 17 -1.11 10.86 -4.15
CA LEU A 17 -0.69 9.84 -3.20
C LEU A 17 0.34 10.43 -2.23
N ALA A 18 0.12 10.26 -0.94
CA ALA A 18 1.08 10.60 0.11
C ALA A 18 1.35 9.40 1.00
N LEU A 19 2.62 9.02 1.12
CA LEU A 19 3.10 7.97 2.02
C LEU A 19 3.75 8.61 3.25
N MET A 20 3.44 8.07 4.43
CA MET A 20 3.99 8.55 5.68
C MET A 20 4.38 7.37 6.56
N LEU A 21 5.67 7.27 6.86
CA LEU A 21 6.17 6.35 7.87
C LEU A 21 5.85 6.89 9.27
N ARG A 22 5.53 6.00 10.20
CA ARG A 22 5.42 6.39 11.62
C ARG A 22 6.80 6.77 12.14
N SER A 23 6.85 7.67 13.12
CA SER A 23 8.11 8.16 13.70
C SER A 23 9.02 7.06 14.26
N ASP A 24 8.46 5.93 14.69
CA ASP A 24 9.19 4.75 15.17
C ASP A 24 9.58 3.76 14.05
N LYS A 25 9.27 4.07 12.80
CA LYS A 25 9.54 3.27 11.59
C LYS A 25 8.86 1.89 11.55
N LYS A 26 7.86 1.66 12.39
CA LYS A 26 7.19 0.34 12.53
C LYS A 26 5.84 0.24 11.83
N ALA A 27 5.38 1.32 11.20
CA ALA A 27 4.13 1.32 10.47
C ALA A 27 4.14 2.33 9.32
N LEU A 28 3.36 2.05 8.28
CA LEU A 28 3.10 2.97 7.17
C LEU A 28 1.63 3.36 7.16
N LYS A 29 1.35 4.64 6.91
CA LYS A 29 0.03 5.09 6.50
C LYS A 29 0.13 5.76 5.14
N PHE A 30 -0.97 5.81 4.40
CA PHE A 30 -1.02 6.53 3.13
C PHE A 30 -2.39 7.13 2.86
N GLU A 31 -2.44 8.15 2.03
CA GLU A 31 -3.69 8.74 1.54
C GLU A 31 -3.65 8.99 0.04
N ILE A 32 -4.82 8.89 -0.59
CA ILE A 32 -5.06 9.21 -2.00
C ILE A 32 -6.11 10.32 -2.01
N THR A 33 -5.73 11.49 -2.49
CA THR A 33 -6.61 12.68 -2.48
C THR A 33 -7.41 12.83 -3.76
N ASN A 34 -6.91 12.33 -4.89
CA ASN A 34 -7.64 12.29 -6.15
C ASN A 34 -8.31 10.92 -6.33
N ILE A 35 -9.57 10.82 -5.93
CA ILE A 35 -10.36 9.57 -5.99
C ILE A 35 -11.41 9.57 -7.09
N ASP A 36 -11.38 10.55 -7.98
CA ASP A 36 -12.41 10.73 -9.00
C ASP A 36 -12.47 9.54 -9.96
N GLY A 37 -13.65 8.92 -10.05
CA GLY A 37 -13.88 7.73 -10.88
C GLY A 37 -13.15 6.48 -10.40
N ILE A 38 -12.63 6.44 -9.17
CA ILE A 38 -12.13 5.22 -8.54
C ILE A 38 -13.30 4.49 -7.87
N GLU A 39 -13.43 3.20 -8.15
CA GLU A 39 -14.37 2.30 -7.49
C GLU A 39 -13.73 1.64 -6.27
N SER A 40 -12.54 1.06 -6.46
CA SER A 40 -11.79 0.45 -5.38
C SER A 40 -10.28 0.54 -5.61
N VAL A 41 -9.53 0.32 -4.54
CA VAL A 41 -8.08 0.22 -4.54
C VAL A 41 -7.67 -1.02 -3.76
N ASP A 42 -7.04 -1.96 -4.43
CA ASP A 42 -6.27 -3.03 -3.78
C ASP A 42 -4.87 -2.47 -3.53
N TYR A 43 -4.34 -2.64 -2.32
CA TYR A 43 -2.98 -2.22 -2.00
C TYR A 43 -2.15 -3.39 -1.48
N GLN A 44 -0.86 -3.32 -1.76
CA GLN A 44 0.16 -4.19 -1.20
C GLN A 44 1.30 -3.32 -0.67
N ILE A 45 1.60 -3.47 0.61
CA ILE A 45 2.82 -2.96 1.24
C ILE A 45 3.82 -4.11 1.28
N SER A 46 5.01 -3.95 0.71
CA SER A 46 6.08 -4.95 0.75
C SER A 46 7.35 -4.37 1.35
N TYR A 47 8.06 -5.21 2.10
CA TYR A 47 9.31 -4.89 2.76
C TYR A 47 10.10 -6.16 3.07
N THR A 48 11.37 -6.01 3.41
CA THR A 48 12.24 -7.09 3.87
C THR A 48 12.51 -6.93 5.36
N LYS A 49 12.35 -8.01 6.12
CA LYS A 49 12.70 -8.08 7.54
C LYS A 49 13.88 -8.98 7.79
N GLU A 50 14.60 -8.72 8.87
CA GLU A 50 15.67 -9.59 9.35
C GLU A 50 15.16 -10.53 10.44
N ILE A 51 15.40 -11.84 10.27
CA ILE A 51 15.14 -12.87 11.27
C ILE A 51 16.43 -13.68 11.43
N ASN A 52 17.03 -13.65 12.63
CA ASN A 52 18.27 -14.39 12.93
C ASN A 52 19.44 -14.11 11.95
N GLY A 53 19.51 -12.89 11.41
CA GLY A 53 20.53 -12.50 10.44
C GLY A 53 20.20 -12.84 8.98
N GLU A 54 19.04 -13.43 8.70
CA GLU A 54 18.55 -13.71 7.35
C GLU A 54 17.51 -12.67 6.91
N GLU A 55 17.58 -12.24 5.66
CA GLU A 55 16.60 -11.35 5.02
C GLU A 55 15.40 -12.13 4.50
N VAL A 56 14.21 -11.78 4.97
CA VAL A 56 12.95 -12.45 4.64
C VAL A 56 11.98 -11.40 4.07
N PRO A 57 11.46 -11.59 2.85
CA PRO A 57 10.43 -10.70 2.31
C PRO A 57 9.11 -10.89 3.07
N GLU A 58 8.40 -9.80 3.29
CA GLU A 58 7.11 -9.76 4.00
C GLU A 58 6.19 -8.71 3.36
N GLY A 59 4.89 -8.82 3.61
CA GLY A 59 3.96 -7.80 3.14
C GLY A 59 2.60 -7.80 3.81
N LEU A 60 1.86 -6.72 3.57
CA LEU A 60 0.46 -6.55 3.95
C LEU A 60 -0.36 -6.24 2.72
N ILE A 61 -1.54 -6.84 2.64
CA ILE A 61 -2.51 -6.54 1.58
C ILE A 61 -3.80 -6.00 2.19
N GLY A 62 -4.54 -5.23 1.40
CA GLY A 62 -5.89 -4.81 1.75
C GLY A 62 -6.63 -4.24 0.55
N GLU A 63 -7.93 -4.01 0.75
CA GLU A 63 -8.85 -3.47 -0.25
C GLU A 63 -9.63 -2.31 0.38
N ILE A 64 -9.82 -1.24 -0.40
CA ILE A 64 -10.70 -0.13 -0.04
C ILE A 64 -11.70 0.06 -1.17
N LYS A 65 -12.98 0.11 -0.83
CA LYS A 65 -14.05 0.53 -1.74
C LYS A 65 -14.39 1.99 -1.49
N VAL A 66 -14.43 2.78 -2.55
CA VAL A 66 -14.85 4.19 -2.50
C VAL A 66 -16.36 4.24 -2.37
N LYS A 67 -16.86 4.96 -1.38
CA LYS A 67 -18.29 5.13 -1.12
C LYS A 67 -18.78 6.49 -1.60
N PRO A 68 -20.09 6.62 -1.91
CA PRO A 68 -20.68 7.92 -2.21
C PRO A 68 -20.44 8.91 -1.07
N GLY A 69 -19.85 10.07 -1.40
CA GLY A 69 -19.54 11.13 -0.44
C GLY A 69 -18.12 11.09 0.13
N ASP A 70 -17.33 10.05 -0.15
CA ASP A 70 -15.91 10.05 0.16
C ASP A 70 -15.22 11.17 -0.62
N LYS A 71 -14.24 11.82 0.02
CA LYS A 71 -13.42 12.88 -0.59
C LYS A 71 -11.97 12.46 -0.79
N LYS A 72 -11.56 11.38 -0.14
CA LYS A 72 -10.22 10.80 -0.19
C LYS A 72 -10.26 9.37 0.33
N ILE A 73 -9.26 8.58 -0.03
CA ILE A 73 -8.95 7.31 0.65
C ILE A 73 -7.84 7.61 1.65
N ALA A 74 -8.04 7.21 2.91
CA ALA A 74 -7.02 7.29 3.94
C ALA A 74 -6.91 5.93 4.62
N ILE A 75 -5.70 5.37 4.60
CA ILE A 75 -5.37 4.16 5.34
C ILE A 75 -4.54 4.56 6.55
N ASP A 76 -5.07 4.27 7.74
CA ASP A 76 -4.35 4.41 9.00
C ASP A 76 -3.14 3.49 9.06
N TYR A 77 -2.30 3.71 10.07
CA TYR A 77 -1.05 2.98 10.25
C TYR A 77 -1.24 1.45 10.18
N ARG A 78 -0.59 0.86 9.19
CA ARG A 78 -0.43 -0.57 9.01
C ARG A 78 0.89 -0.97 9.65
N GLU A 79 0.79 -1.69 10.77
CA GLU A 79 1.94 -2.18 11.54
C GLU A 79 2.75 -3.20 10.73
N PHE A 80 4.08 -3.12 10.82
CA PHE A 80 4.99 -4.14 10.29
C PHE A 80 5.21 -5.21 11.35
N GLY A 81 4.84 -6.45 11.04
CA GLY A 81 4.81 -7.57 11.96
C GLY A 81 3.40 -8.01 12.33
N THR A 82 3.28 -8.67 13.48
CA THR A 82 2.04 -9.37 13.87
C THR A 82 1.53 -8.84 15.20
N CYS A 83 0.26 -8.44 15.24
CA CYS A 83 -0.44 -8.10 16.47
C CYS A 83 -1.41 -9.23 16.84
N SER A 84 -1.26 -9.81 18.03
CA SER A 84 -2.16 -10.82 18.57
C SER A 84 -2.63 -10.38 19.95
N SER A 85 -3.95 -10.38 20.17
CA SER A 85 -4.57 -10.08 21.48
C SER A 85 -4.09 -8.76 22.12
N GLY A 86 -3.86 -7.72 21.31
CA GLY A 86 -3.42 -6.40 21.77
C GLY A 86 -1.91 -6.23 21.97
N VAL A 87 -1.12 -7.29 21.74
CA VAL A 87 0.36 -7.23 21.79
C VAL A 87 0.91 -7.33 20.38
N CYS A 88 1.66 -6.31 19.95
CA CYS A 88 2.32 -6.29 18.65
C CYS A 88 3.78 -6.71 18.77
N ARG A 89 4.16 -7.72 17.98
CA ARG A 89 5.56 -8.06 17.70
C ARG A 89 5.94 -7.42 16.39
N TYR A 90 6.81 -6.44 16.45
CA TYR A 90 7.26 -5.69 15.28
C TYR A 90 8.41 -6.39 14.58
N ASP A 91 8.39 -6.31 13.26
CA ASP A 91 9.47 -6.80 12.42
C ASP A 91 10.66 -5.81 12.42
N LYS A 92 11.88 -6.35 12.34
CA LYS A 92 13.09 -5.55 12.11
C LYS A 92 13.21 -5.32 10.62
N VAL A 93 12.65 -4.23 10.11
CA VAL A 93 12.68 -3.91 8.68
C VAL A 93 14.09 -3.44 8.27
N VAL A 94 14.59 -3.95 7.15
CA VAL A 94 15.94 -3.70 6.64
C VAL A 94 15.98 -3.20 5.19
N SER A 95 14.82 -2.98 4.56
CA SER A 95 14.70 -2.43 3.21
C SER A 95 13.86 -1.16 3.18
N ALA A 96 13.84 -0.49 2.03
CA ALA A 96 12.77 0.44 1.67
C ALA A 96 11.40 -0.26 1.77
N ILE A 97 10.37 0.51 2.11
CA ILE A 97 8.98 0.06 2.12
C ILE A 97 8.37 0.44 0.77
N LYS A 98 7.86 -0.55 0.03
CA LYS A 98 7.18 -0.32 -1.24
C LYS A 98 5.66 -0.44 -1.07
N LEU A 99 4.92 0.52 -1.61
CA LEU A 99 3.47 0.47 -1.76
C LEU A 99 3.14 0.27 -3.24
N THR A 100 2.45 -0.81 -3.57
CA THR A 100 1.84 -1.05 -4.87
C THR A 100 0.33 -0.93 -4.75
N LEU A 101 -0.28 -0.15 -5.63
CA LEU A 101 -1.72 0.08 -5.71
C LEU A 101 -2.23 -0.47 -7.04
N LYS A 102 -3.33 -1.21 -6.98
CA LYS A 102 -4.14 -1.58 -8.12
C LYS A 102 -5.48 -0.85 -8.00
N ILE A 103 -5.71 0.08 -8.90
CA ILE A 103 -6.88 0.96 -8.90
C ILE A 103 -7.90 0.40 -9.89
N VAL A 104 -9.11 0.10 -9.40
CA VAL A 104 -10.26 -0.24 -10.23
C VAL A 104 -11.09 1.01 -10.43
N LYS A 105 -11.29 1.40 -11.68
CA LYS A 105 -12.10 2.57 -12.07
C LYS A 105 -13.56 2.17 -12.25
N THR A 106 -14.46 3.12 -12.05
CA THR A 106 -15.91 2.92 -12.25
C THR A 106 -16.30 2.57 -13.69
N ASP A 107 -15.42 2.82 -14.67
CA ASP A 107 -15.59 2.42 -16.07
C ASP A 107 -15.03 1.01 -16.37
N GLY A 108 -14.61 0.27 -15.33
CA GLY A 108 -14.07 -1.08 -15.43
C GLY A 108 -12.58 -1.16 -15.77
N LYS A 109 -11.89 -0.03 -15.98
CA LYS A 109 -10.44 -0.03 -16.21
C LYS A 109 -9.67 -0.34 -14.94
N VAL A 110 -8.53 -1.00 -15.11
CA VAL A 110 -7.58 -1.26 -14.03
C VAL A 110 -6.29 -0.50 -14.31
N LEU A 111 -5.78 0.21 -13.32
CA LEU A 111 -4.52 0.95 -13.36
C LEU A 111 -3.62 0.51 -12.21
N GLN A 112 -2.32 0.72 -12.33
CA GLN A 112 -1.35 0.46 -11.27
C GLN A 112 -0.58 1.73 -10.90
N ALA A 113 -0.28 1.91 -9.62
CA ALA A 113 0.65 2.93 -9.14
C ALA A 113 1.60 2.33 -8.12
N GLU A 114 2.82 2.84 -8.04
CA GLU A 114 3.82 2.38 -7.07
C GLU A 114 4.55 3.56 -6.47
N ASP A 115 4.80 3.51 -5.17
CA ASP A 115 5.64 4.48 -4.45
C ASP A 115 6.45 3.76 -3.38
N SER A 116 7.54 4.39 -2.91
CA SER A 116 8.44 3.79 -1.93
C SER A 116 9.01 4.82 -0.98
N ILE A 117 9.23 4.42 0.27
CA ILE A 117 9.85 5.25 1.30
C ILE A 117 10.99 4.51 1.98
N GLU A 118 12.11 5.20 2.16
CA GLU A 118 13.28 4.71 2.90
C GLU A 118 13.04 4.80 4.42
N LEU A 119 13.71 3.92 5.18
CA LEU A 119 13.60 3.86 6.64
C LEU A 119 14.26 5.05 7.33
#